data_AF-A0A7Y5BD12-F1
#
_entry.id   AF-A0A7Y5BD12-F1
#
_cell.length_a   1.000
_cell.length_b   1.000
_cell.length_c   1.000
_cell.angle_alpha   90.00
_cell.angle_beta   90.00
_cell.angle_gamma   90.00
#
_symmetry.space_group_name_H-M   'P 1'
#
loop_
_entity.id
_entity.type
_entity.pdbx_description
1 polymer ?
#
loop_
_entity_poly.entity_id
_entity_poly.type
_entity_poly.pdbx_seq_one_letter_code
_entity_poly.pdbx_strand_id
1 'polypeptide(L)'
;MPRNSVSLAIAAWICAGCAARQPAVFVDLSRVEALPPAAVQSGTEGVLSTGAVSEYQASLRPFAGNLEEQGVPLERLVSARADLEDNRARALRGLEDRLFRSYQRELDGLAAEQAQEWAEWVESVTLQADSDLRARFEQYGFANGPLLARVAFLTRFPLPDVAALPDPPIERVWARMRIEEARFKFDLMKRLEEGFLQDVERIEGWMEEQLDAKRLAQSVRLTEQTSLYQERARSKASVAFQSTAHDFESRLAESSVLPFPQLPTGTVRLESTNPSTVPRWGREPVTSQRDPREELDHDLSIWARLRGFRLVSNPREGRNATTEFLEWRKSRRLGP
;
A
#
# COMPACT_ATOMS: atom_id res chain seq x y z
N MET A 1 31.02 4.80 36.11
CA MET A 1 31.10 3.67 35.16
C MET A 1 30.85 4.19 33.76
N PRO A 2 31.75 3.94 32.79
CA PRO A 2 31.59 4.36 31.40
C PRO A 2 30.89 3.27 30.56
N ARG A 3 30.54 3.66 29.32
CA ARG A 3 30.00 2.91 28.17
C ARG A 3 28.49 3.02 27.97
N ASN A 4 27.96 3.18 26.77
CA ASN A 4 28.46 3.60 25.46
C ASN A 4 27.20 3.72 24.61
N SER A 5 27.06 4.83 23.88
CA SER A 5 26.57 4.88 22.49
C SER A 5 25.62 3.76 22.02
N VAL A 6 24.31 3.96 22.20
CA VAL A 6 23.26 3.26 21.42
C VAL A 6 22.29 4.31 20.87
N SER A 7 22.77 5.20 20.01
CA SER A 7 21.89 6.10 19.23
C SER A 7 22.39 6.32 17.80
N LEU A 8 23.32 5.48 17.34
CA LEU A 8 23.91 5.51 16.00
C LEU A 8 23.78 4.12 15.35
N ALA A 9 22.59 3.54 15.37
CA ALA A 9 22.31 2.29 14.66
C ALA A 9 20.92 2.25 13.97
N ILE A 10 20.13 3.32 14.07
CA ILE A 10 18.81 3.41 13.41
C ILE A 10 18.88 4.24 12.11
N ALA A 11 19.91 5.06 11.95
CA ALA A 11 20.14 5.86 10.73
C ALA A 11 20.75 5.06 9.54
N ALA A 12 21.14 3.79 9.73
CA ALA A 12 21.71 2.95 8.67
C ALA A 12 20.68 2.02 7.99
N TRP A 13 19.44 1.93 8.49
CA TRP A 13 18.39 1.07 7.92
C TRP A 13 17.44 1.77 6.95
N ILE A 14 17.61 3.08 6.72
CA ILE A 14 16.70 3.88 5.87
C ILE A 14 17.31 4.18 4.48
N CYS A 15 18.57 3.80 4.22
CA CYS A 15 19.22 3.95 2.91
C CYS A 15 19.47 2.63 2.16
N ALA A 16 19.07 1.48 2.69
CA ALA A 16 19.03 0.23 1.93
C ALA A 16 17.67 0.14 1.21
N GLY A 17 17.56 0.86 0.09
CA GLY A 17 16.40 0.84 -0.76
C GLY A 17 15.93 -0.58 -1.08
N CYS A 18 14.62 -0.74 -1.12
CA CYS A 18 13.91 -1.85 -1.75
C CYS A 18 14.33 -2.02 -3.22
N ALA A 19 15.54 -2.54 -3.46
CA ALA A 19 15.85 -3.22 -4.69
C ALA A 19 15.25 -4.62 -4.52
N ALA A 20 14.07 -4.85 -5.11
CA ALA A 20 13.51 -6.18 -5.24
C ALA A 20 14.62 -7.09 -5.81
N ARG A 21 15.15 -7.98 -4.97
CA ARG A 21 16.30 -8.81 -5.30
C ARG A 21 15.82 -9.76 -6.40
N GLN A 22 16.19 -9.47 -7.65
CA GLN A 22 15.82 -10.28 -8.81
C GLN A 22 16.15 -11.75 -8.50
N PRO A 23 15.22 -12.70 -8.71
CA PRO A 23 15.47 -14.11 -8.43
C PRO A 23 16.70 -14.57 -9.21
N ALA A 24 17.67 -15.15 -8.50
CA ALA A 24 18.88 -15.68 -9.12
C ALA A 24 18.57 -17.06 -9.75
N VAL A 25 18.89 -17.21 -11.02
CA VAL A 25 18.54 -18.39 -11.81
C VAL A 25 19.76 -18.89 -12.59
N PHE A 26 20.00 -20.20 -12.52
CA PHE A 26 21.03 -20.90 -13.27
C PHE A 26 20.41 -21.68 -14.43
N VAL A 27 21.04 -21.63 -15.60
CA VAL A 27 20.67 -22.41 -16.79
C VAL A 27 21.91 -23.15 -17.27
N ASP A 28 21.80 -24.48 -17.37
CA ASP A 28 22.87 -25.34 -17.84
C ASP A 28 22.89 -25.36 -19.37
N LEU A 29 23.67 -24.46 -19.98
CA LEU A 29 23.83 -24.37 -21.44
C LEU A 29 24.46 -25.63 -22.05
N SER A 30 25.14 -26.48 -21.26
CA SER A 30 25.71 -27.74 -21.75
C SER A 30 24.66 -28.83 -21.97
N ARG A 31 23.51 -28.72 -21.31
CA ARG A 31 22.34 -29.60 -21.49
C ARG A 31 21.35 -29.10 -22.54
N VAL A 32 21.56 -27.89 -23.06
CA VAL A 32 20.74 -27.31 -24.13
C VAL A 32 21.42 -27.65 -25.46
N GLU A 33 21.11 -28.83 -26.02
CA GLU A 33 21.60 -29.19 -27.35
C GLU A 33 21.12 -28.16 -28.39
N ALA A 34 22.03 -27.77 -29.27
CA ALA A 34 21.74 -26.94 -30.44
C ALA A 34 20.82 -27.72 -31.37
N LEU A 35 19.49 -27.59 -31.19
CA LEU A 35 18.55 -28.03 -32.21
C LEU A 35 18.90 -27.33 -33.53
N PRO A 36 19.05 -28.07 -34.64
CA PRO A 36 19.45 -27.49 -35.91
C PRO A 36 18.44 -26.42 -36.37
N PRO A 37 18.90 -25.39 -37.09
CA PRO A 37 18.00 -24.36 -37.62
C PRO A 37 16.91 -25.01 -38.46
N ALA A 38 15.66 -24.57 -38.28
CA ALA A 38 14.50 -25.11 -38.97
C ALA A 38 14.74 -25.11 -40.49
N ALA A 39 14.66 -26.29 -41.12
CA ALA A 39 14.68 -26.40 -42.56
C ALA A 39 13.46 -25.69 -43.11
N VAL A 40 13.67 -24.58 -43.81
CA VAL A 40 12.65 -23.96 -44.65
C VAL A 40 12.23 -25.01 -45.68
N GLN A 41 11.00 -25.52 -45.58
CA GLN A 41 10.45 -26.44 -46.56
C GLN A 41 10.45 -25.74 -47.93
N SER A 42 11.41 -26.11 -48.77
CA SER A 42 11.42 -25.75 -50.19
C SER A 42 10.23 -26.45 -50.84
N GLY A 43 9.21 -25.68 -51.23
CA GLY A 43 8.11 -26.19 -52.05
C GLY A 43 8.65 -26.91 -53.27
N THR A 44 8.07 -28.08 -53.55
CA THR A 44 8.34 -28.92 -54.71
C THR A 44 8.27 -28.11 -56.01
N GLU A 45 9.39 -28.01 -56.72
CA GLU A 45 9.44 -27.52 -58.10
C GLU A 45 8.72 -28.52 -59.01
N GLY A 46 7.53 -28.14 -59.50
CA GLY A 46 6.90 -28.79 -60.63
C GLY A 46 7.68 -28.46 -61.91
N VAL A 47 8.19 -29.50 -62.57
CA VAL A 47 8.87 -29.44 -63.86
C VAL A 47 7.93 -28.81 -64.91
N LEU A 48 8.35 -27.71 -65.53
CA LEU A 48 7.69 -27.14 -66.71
C LEU A 48 8.53 -27.43 -67.96
N SER A 49 7.92 -28.16 -68.89
CA SER A 49 8.41 -28.45 -70.23
C SER A 49 8.52 -27.17 -71.07
N THR A 50 9.61 -27.06 -71.82
CA THR A 50 9.93 -25.95 -72.74
C THR A 50 9.00 -25.90 -73.94
N GLY A 51 8.43 -24.71 -74.24
CA GLY A 51 7.73 -24.42 -75.49
C GLY A 51 7.61 -22.92 -75.77
N ALA A 52 8.29 -22.48 -76.83
CA ALA A 52 8.20 -21.26 -77.65
C ALA A 52 7.62 -19.92 -77.09
N VAL A 53 8.39 -18.86 -77.32
CA VAL A 53 8.18 -17.46 -76.92
C VAL A 53 7.16 -16.74 -77.81
N SER A 54 6.21 -16.05 -77.19
CA SER A 54 5.43 -14.94 -77.77
C SER A 54 5.57 -13.74 -76.82
N GLU A 55 5.70 -12.53 -77.35
CA GLU A 55 5.83 -11.29 -76.57
C GLU A 55 4.65 -11.14 -75.59
N TYR A 56 4.94 -11.13 -74.28
CA TYR A 56 3.96 -10.89 -73.23
C TYR A 56 4.08 -9.46 -72.70
N GLN A 57 3.06 -8.63 -72.93
CA GLN A 57 2.80 -7.48 -72.08
C GLN A 57 2.08 -7.97 -70.82
N ALA A 58 2.83 -8.18 -69.74
CA ALA A 58 2.23 -8.39 -68.43
C ALA A 58 1.99 -7.01 -67.78
N SER A 59 0.73 -6.59 -67.73
CA SER A 59 0.32 -5.57 -66.75
C SER A 59 0.50 -6.18 -65.37
N LEU A 60 1.49 -5.70 -64.62
CA LEU A 60 1.57 -5.96 -63.18
C LEU A 60 0.32 -5.30 -62.58
N ARG A 61 -0.75 -6.08 -62.38
CA ARG A 61 -1.79 -5.70 -61.43
C ARG A 61 -1.07 -5.41 -60.12
N PRO A 62 -1.43 -4.34 -59.40
CA PRO A 62 -0.86 -4.10 -58.08
C PRO A 62 -0.97 -5.40 -57.30
N PHE A 63 0.12 -5.80 -56.67
CA PHE A 63 0.16 -6.97 -55.83
C PHE A 63 -1.01 -6.84 -54.85
N ALA A 64 -2.12 -7.53 -55.11
CA ALA A 64 -3.11 -7.86 -54.11
C ALA A 64 -2.49 -8.97 -53.25
N GLY A 65 -1.28 -8.71 -52.73
CA GLY A 65 -0.93 -9.26 -51.45
C GLY A 65 -2.04 -8.78 -50.56
N ASN A 66 -2.67 -9.72 -49.87
CA ASN A 66 -3.58 -9.43 -48.81
C ASN A 66 -2.90 -8.36 -47.95
N LEU A 67 -3.28 -7.10 -48.15
CA LEU A 67 -3.52 -6.19 -47.07
C LEU A 67 -4.62 -6.91 -46.28
N GLU A 68 -4.25 -7.96 -45.56
CA GLU A 68 -4.85 -8.19 -44.26
C GLU A 68 -4.75 -6.81 -43.65
N GLU A 69 -5.90 -6.15 -43.56
CA GLU A 69 -6.08 -4.98 -42.76
C GLU A 69 -5.35 -5.29 -41.45
N GLN A 70 -4.14 -4.73 -41.29
CA GLN A 70 -3.57 -4.50 -39.98
C GLN A 70 -4.38 -3.38 -39.31
N GLY A 71 -5.71 -3.46 -39.41
CA GLY A 71 -6.61 -2.84 -38.48
C GLY A 71 -6.30 -3.52 -37.17
N VAL A 72 -5.63 -2.81 -36.27
CA VAL A 72 -5.57 -3.19 -34.87
C VAL A 72 -7.00 -3.56 -34.49
N PRO A 73 -7.30 -4.83 -34.12
CA PRO A 73 -8.68 -5.23 -33.85
C PRO A 73 -9.26 -4.24 -32.85
N LEU A 74 -10.48 -3.76 -33.09
CA LEU A 74 -11.14 -2.77 -32.24
C LEU A 74 -11.07 -3.16 -30.75
N GLU A 75 -11.10 -4.45 -30.45
CA GLU A 75 -10.89 -5.04 -29.12
C GLU A 75 -9.50 -4.76 -28.52
N ARG A 76 -8.43 -4.75 -29.32
CA ARG A 76 -7.08 -4.36 -28.88
C ARG A 76 -6.96 -2.86 -28.62
N LEU A 77 -7.67 -2.02 -29.37
CA LEU A 77 -7.73 -0.57 -29.08
C LEU A 77 -8.54 -0.27 -27.83
N VAL A 78 -9.66 -0.99 -27.63
CA VAL A 78 -10.49 -0.87 -26.42
C VAL A 78 -9.74 -1.34 -25.17
N SER A 79 -9.06 -2.49 -25.25
CA SER A 79 -8.23 -2.98 -24.13
C SER A 79 -7.04 -2.06 -23.83
N ALA A 80 -6.34 -1.58 -24.86
CA ALA A 80 -5.25 -0.61 -24.66
C ALA A 80 -5.75 0.70 -24.01
N ARG A 81 -6.96 1.15 -24.35
CA ARG A 81 -7.59 2.32 -23.71
C ARG A 81 -7.95 2.06 -22.26
N ALA A 82 -8.52 0.90 -21.95
CA ALA A 82 -8.81 0.49 -20.58
C ALA A 82 -7.53 0.40 -19.74
N ASP A 83 -6.46 -0.22 -20.27
CA ASP A 83 -5.17 -0.32 -19.60
C ASP A 83 -4.55 1.06 -19.34
N LEU A 84 -4.69 2.00 -20.28
CA LEU A 84 -4.26 3.39 -20.09
C LEU A 84 -5.05 4.09 -18.99
N GLU A 85 -6.38 3.99 -18.99
CA GLU A 85 -7.23 4.58 -17.95
C GLU A 85 -6.92 4.01 -16.56
N ASP A 86 -6.71 2.70 -16.45
CA ASP A 86 -6.30 2.04 -15.22
C ASP A 86 -4.92 2.47 -14.74
N ASN A 87 -3.96 2.61 -15.66
CA ASN A 87 -2.61 3.10 -15.32
C ASN A 87 -2.65 4.56 -14.88
N ARG A 88 -3.48 5.40 -15.51
CA ARG A 88 -3.71 6.80 -15.11
C ARG A 88 -4.31 6.87 -13.70
N ALA A 89 -5.34 6.07 -13.41
CA ALA A 89 -5.96 6.01 -12.09
C ALA A 89 -4.96 5.53 -11.01
N ARG A 90 -4.13 4.53 -11.31
CA ARG A 90 -3.08 4.04 -10.39
C ARG A 90 -2.00 5.09 -10.14
N ALA A 91 -1.58 5.82 -11.18
CA ALA A 91 -0.58 6.89 -11.06
C ALA A 91 -1.11 8.06 -10.21
N LEU A 92 -2.37 8.46 -10.44
CA LEU A 92 -3.07 9.47 -9.64
C LEU A 92 -3.12 9.10 -8.15
N ARG A 93 -3.64 7.92 -7.82
CA ARG A 93 -3.67 7.44 -6.43
C ARG A 93 -2.27 7.37 -5.81
N GLY A 94 -1.28 6.90 -6.59
CA GLY A 94 0.11 6.85 -6.14
C GLY A 94 0.74 8.21 -5.88
N LEU A 95 0.28 9.27 -6.53
CA LEU A 95 0.68 10.66 -6.26
C LEU A 95 -0.08 11.23 -5.05
N GLU A 96 -1.39 10.98 -4.96
CA GLU A 96 -2.22 11.35 -3.80
C GLU A 96 -1.63 10.79 -2.50
N ASP A 97 -1.30 9.50 -2.48
CA ASP A 97 -0.73 8.83 -1.31
C ASP A 97 0.63 9.43 -0.92
N ARG A 98 1.48 9.76 -1.90
CA ARG A 98 2.79 10.38 -1.62
C ARG A 98 2.65 11.80 -1.07
N LEU A 99 1.73 12.59 -1.64
CA LEU A 99 1.43 13.93 -1.15
C LEU A 99 0.82 13.87 0.25
N PHE A 100 -0.10 12.93 0.50
CA PHE A 100 -0.67 12.74 1.82
C PHE A 100 0.38 12.30 2.85
N ARG A 101 1.30 11.40 2.49
CA ARG A 101 2.45 11.05 3.34
C ARG A 101 3.36 12.24 3.66
N SER A 102 3.45 13.24 2.78
CA SER A 102 4.19 14.47 3.08
C SER A 102 3.52 15.30 4.17
N TYR A 103 2.17 15.30 4.21
CA TYR A 103 1.37 15.95 5.24
C TYR A 103 1.31 15.19 6.57
N GLN A 104 1.71 13.91 6.59
CA GLN A 104 1.74 13.14 7.84
C GLN A 104 2.60 13.80 8.91
N ARG A 105 3.70 14.46 8.56
CA ARG A 105 4.53 15.17 9.54
C ARG A 105 3.80 16.33 10.23
N GLU A 106 2.93 17.03 9.50
CA GLU A 106 2.10 18.11 10.06
C GLU A 106 1.02 17.52 10.99
N LEU A 107 0.43 16.39 10.60
CA LEU A 107 -0.51 15.63 11.43
C LEU A 107 0.14 15.05 12.70
N ASP A 108 1.37 14.53 12.59
CA ASP A 108 2.14 14.00 13.72
C ASP A 108 2.49 15.13 14.70
N GLY A 109 2.84 16.32 14.18
CA GLY A 109 3.05 17.52 14.99
C GLY A 109 1.80 17.93 15.76
N LEU A 110 0.65 18.01 15.07
CA LEU A 110 -0.65 18.29 15.69
C LEU A 110 -1.02 17.24 16.75
N ALA A 111 -0.76 15.95 16.49
CA ALA A 111 -1.03 14.89 17.45
C ALA A 111 -0.14 15.02 18.70
N ALA A 112 1.13 15.40 18.53
CA ALA A 112 2.03 15.65 19.66
C ALA A 112 1.60 16.88 20.48
N GLU A 113 1.21 17.98 19.82
CA GLU A 113 0.64 19.15 20.49
C GLU A 113 -0.62 18.80 21.27
N GLN A 114 -1.56 18.05 20.67
CA GLN A 114 -2.77 17.60 21.34
C GLN A 114 -2.47 16.68 22.53
N ALA A 115 -1.47 15.80 22.42
CA ALA A 115 -1.05 14.93 23.52
C ALA A 115 -0.48 15.73 24.71
N GLN A 116 0.28 16.79 24.43
CA GLN A 116 0.77 17.69 25.47
C GLN A 116 -0.38 18.48 26.11
N GLU A 117 -1.23 19.10 25.30
CA GLU A 117 -2.44 19.81 25.78
C GLU A 117 -3.35 18.88 26.60
N TRP A 118 -3.45 17.61 26.21
CA TRP A 118 -4.21 16.60 26.94
C TRP A 118 -3.60 16.34 28.31
N ALA A 119 -2.29 16.12 28.40
CA ALA A 119 -1.61 15.88 29.67
C ALA A 119 -1.79 17.06 30.64
N GLU A 120 -1.59 18.29 30.16
CA GLU A 120 -1.78 19.51 30.96
C GLU A 120 -3.25 19.68 31.41
N TRP A 121 -4.21 19.32 30.55
CA TRP A 121 -5.64 19.35 30.89
C TRP A 121 -6.03 18.28 31.90
N VAL A 122 -5.53 17.05 31.76
CA VAL A 122 -5.79 15.98 32.75
C VAL A 122 -5.23 16.40 34.11
N GLU A 123 -4.02 16.92 34.15
CA GLU A 123 -3.41 17.40 35.39
C GLU A 123 -4.26 18.53 36.02
N SER A 124 -4.73 19.51 35.24
CA SER A 124 -5.53 20.61 35.79
C SER A 124 -6.88 20.15 36.34
N VAL A 125 -7.60 19.28 35.61
CA VAL A 125 -8.91 18.77 36.03
C VAL A 125 -8.78 17.86 37.24
N THR A 126 -7.78 16.98 37.27
CA THR A 126 -7.54 16.07 38.41
C THR A 126 -7.14 16.85 39.66
N LEU A 127 -6.25 17.84 39.55
CA LEU A 127 -5.89 18.70 40.68
C LEU A 127 -7.10 19.45 41.25
N GLN A 128 -8.01 19.92 40.38
CA GLN A 128 -9.24 20.57 40.82
C GLN A 128 -10.18 19.58 41.53
N ALA A 129 -10.40 18.40 40.94
CA ALA A 129 -11.22 17.35 41.53
C ALA A 129 -10.68 16.91 42.90
N ASP A 130 -9.37 16.69 43.02
CA ASP A 130 -8.70 16.34 44.28
C ASP A 130 -8.86 17.43 45.35
N SER A 131 -8.73 18.70 44.95
CA SER A 131 -8.97 19.87 45.82
C SER A 131 -10.41 19.85 46.37
N ASP A 132 -11.39 19.65 45.48
CA ASP A 132 -12.80 19.66 45.84
C ASP A 132 -13.16 18.45 46.71
N LEU A 133 -12.67 17.26 46.36
CA LEU A 133 -12.82 16.03 47.15
C LEU A 133 -12.25 16.20 48.55
N ARG A 134 -11.05 16.78 48.65
CA ARG A 134 -10.43 17.07 49.94
C ARG A 134 -11.27 18.03 50.77
N ALA A 135 -11.77 19.12 50.16
CA ALA A 135 -12.62 20.07 50.86
C ALA A 135 -13.92 19.41 51.37
N ARG A 136 -14.54 18.51 50.59
CA ARG A 136 -15.72 17.74 51.00
C ARG A 136 -15.40 16.74 52.10
N PHE A 137 -14.25 16.05 52.00
CA PHE A 137 -13.79 15.12 53.01
C PHE A 137 -13.51 15.82 54.35
N GLU A 138 -12.87 17.00 54.31
CA GLU A 138 -12.63 17.79 55.53
C GLU A 138 -13.96 18.21 56.18
N GLN A 139 -14.92 18.72 55.39
CA GLN A 139 -16.27 19.06 55.90
C GLN A 139 -16.98 17.85 56.52
N TYR A 140 -16.96 16.71 55.84
CA TYR A 140 -17.51 15.46 56.35
C TYR A 140 -16.81 15.02 57.64
N GLY A 141 -15.47 15.04 57.67
CA GLY A 141 -14.67 14.68 58.83
C GLY A 141 -14.94 15.57 60.05
N PHE A 142 -15.07 16.88 59.86
CA PHE A 142 -15.43 17.82 60.93
C PHE A 142 -16.83 17.57 61.49
N ALA A 143 -17.80 17.21 60.65
CA ALA A 143 -19.15 16.90 61.09
C ALA A 143 -19.27 15.51 61.73
N ASN A 144 -18.62 14.51 61.15
CA ASN A 144 -18.73 13.10 61.53
C ASN A 144 -17.86 12.74 62.74
N GLY A 145 -16.66 13.33 62.87
CA GLY A 145 -15.70 13.02 63.93
C GLY A 145 -16.29 13.10 65.36
N PRO A 146 -16.97 14.20 65.75
CA PRO A 146 -17.63 14.30 67.04
C PRO A 146 -18.75 13.27 67.26
N LEU A 147 -19.49 12.92 66.20
CA LEU A 147 -20.54 11.91 66.27
C LEU A 147 -19.95 10.51 66.48
N LEU A 148 -18.91 10.16 65.71
CA LEU A 148 -18.19 8.90 65.85
C LEU A 148 -17.62 8.72 67.26
N ALA A 149 -16.94 9.75 67.79
CA ALA A 149 -16.39 9.73 69.15
C ALA A 149 -17.50 9.53 70.20
N ARG A 150 -18.64 10.19 70.02
CA ARG A 150 -19.77 10.07 70.94
C ARG A 150 -20.44 8.70 70.85
N VAL A 151 -20.66 8.14 69.67
CA VAL A 151 -21.23 6.79 69.53
C VAL A 151 -20.29 5.74 70.12
N ALA A 152 -18.99 5.86 69.90
CA ALA A 152 -17.98 4.98 70.50
C ALA A 152 -18.01 5.04 72.04
N PHE A 153 -18.20 6.23 72.63
CA PHE A 153 -18.37 6.40 74.08
C PHE A 153 -19.68 5.78 74.61
N LEU A 154 -20.79 5.93 73.87
CA LEU A 154 -22.11 5.46 74.31
C LEU A 154 -22.26 3.93 74.21
N THR A 155 -21.56 3.30 73.27
CA THR A 155 -21.67 1.86 72.98
C THR A 155 -20.45 1.10 73.47
N ARG A 156 -19.37 1.09 72.67
CA ARG A 156 -18.01 0.58 72.93
C ARG A 156 -17.18 0.75 71.65
N PHE A 157 -15.85 0.63 71.76
CA PHE A 157 -14.94 0.52 70.60
C PHE A 157 -14.34 -0.89 70.51
N PRO A 158 -14.19 -1.50 69.31
CA PRO A 158 -14.68 -1.03 68.00
C PRO A 158 -16.21 -0.93 67.97
N LEU A 159 -16.74 -0.06 67.11
CA LEU A 159 -18.19 0.17 67.03
C LEU A 159 -18.90 -1.16 66.73
N PRO A 160 -19.78 -1.65 67.62
CA PRO A 160 -20.69 -2.73 67.27
C PRO A 160 -21.73 -2.23 66.28
N ASP A 161 -22.44 -3.14 65.60
CA ASP A 161 -23.62 -2.76 64.83
C ASP A 161 -24.66 -2.14 65.77
N VAL A 162 -24.76 -0.81 65.75
CA VAL A 162 -25.60 -0.02 66.66
C VAL A 162 -27.08 -0.30 66.41
N ALA A 163 -27.45 -0.66 65.18
CA ALA A 163 -28.81 -1.04 64.83
C ALA A 163 -29.20 -2.40 65.45
N ALA A 164 -28.24 -3.31 65.60
CA ALA A 164 -28.46 -4.65 66.16
C ALA A 164 -28.34 -4.72 67.70
N LEU A 165 -28.08 -3.60 68.39
CA LEU A 165 -28.00 -3.60 69.85
C LEU A 165 -29.36 -3.96 70.47
N PRO A 166 -29.42 -4.89 71.42
CA PRO A 166 -30.68 -5.26 72.08
C PRO A 166 -31.20 -4.10 72.92
N ASP A 167 -32.53 -3.93 72.93
CA ASP A 167 -33.16 -2.93 73.78
C ASP A 167 -33.06 -3.32 75.25
N PRO A 168 -32.63 -2.42 76.14
CA PRO A 168 -32.56 -2.73 77.56
C PRO A 168 -33.97 -2.79 78.18
N PRO A 169 -34.12 -3.48 79.33
CA PRO A 169 -35.39 -3.58 80.06
C PRO A 169 -36.02 -2.20 80.33
N ILE A 170 -37.36 -2.15 80.44
CA ILE A 170 -38.14 -0.90 80.61
C ILE A 170 -37.70 -0.15 81.87
N GLU A 171 -37.31 -0.88 82.91
CA GLU A 171 -36.91 -0.35 84.20
C GLU A 171 -35.54 0.36 84.14
N ARG A 172 -34.73 0.10 83.10
CA ARG A 172 -33.39 0.69 82.92
C ARG A 172 -33.44 1.93 82.03
N VAL A 173 -34.14 2.96 82.49
CA VAL A 173 -34.37 4.23 81.76
C VAL A 173 -33.07 4.84 81.20
N TRP A 174 -32.02 4.95 82.03
CA TRP A 174 -30.72 5.49 81.60
C TRP A 174 -30.03 4.65 80.51
N ALA A 175 -30.18 3.33 80.55
CA ALA A 175 -29.60 2.45 79.53
C ALA A 175 -30.36 2.59 78.19
N ARG A 176 -31.68 2.78 78.24
CA ARG A 176 -32.52 3.05 77.07
C ARG A 176 -32.13 4.36 76.39
N MET A 177 -32.13 5.45 77.15
CA MET A 177 -31.75 6.79 76.64
C MET A 177 -30.37 6.79 75.97
N ARG A 178 -29.40 6.06 76.56
CA ARG A 178 -28.05 5.92 75.98
C ARG A 178 -28.05 5.19 74.64
N ILE A 179 -28.81 4.10 74.51
CA ILE A 179 -28.90 3.32 73.25
C ILE A 179 -29.69 4.09 72.19
N GLU A 180 -30.76 4.79 72.58
CA GLU A 180 -31.51 5.68 71.69
C GLU A 180 -30.65 6.84 71.18
N GLU A 181 -29.87 7.48 72.05
CA GLU A 181 -28.91 8.53 71.64
C GLU A 181 -27.85 7.97 70.68
N ALA A 182 -27.35 6.75 70.94
CA ALA A 182 -26.38 6.10 70.07
C ALA A 182 -26.96 5.80 68.69
N ARG A 183 -28.17 5.26 68.61
CA ARG A 183 -28.88 4.98 67.35
C ARG A 183 -29.14 6.26 66.57
N PHE A 184 -29.68 7.30 67.22
CA PHE A 184 -29.92 8.60 66.59
C PHE A 184 -28.65 9.21 65.98
N LYS A 185 -27.53 9.18 66.72
CA LYS A 185 -26.25 9.70 66.24
C LYS A 185 -25.68 8.84 65.11
N PHE A 186 -25.81 7.53 65.20
CA PHE A 186 -25.39 6.62 64.14
C PHE A 186 -26.18 6.83 62.84
N ASP A 187 -27.49 7.06 62.93
CA ASP A 187 -28.32 7.40 61.76
C ASP A 187 -27.91 8.74 61.15
N LEU A 188 -27.53 9.72 61.97
CA LEU A 188 -27.00 10.99 61.48
C LEU A 188 -25.66 10.80 60.75
N MET A 189 -24.78 9.95 61.26
CA MET A 189 -23.52 9.60 60.59
C MET A 189 -23.76 8.96 59.22
N LYS A 190 -24.72 8.03 59.11
CA LYS A 190 -25.10 7.41 57.83
C LYS A 190 -25.58 8.43 56.82
N ARG A 191 -26.45 9.38 57.22
CA ARG A 191 -26.91 10.44 56.32
C ARG A 191 -25.78 11.36 55.87
N LEU A 192 -24.82 11.65 56.75
CA LEU A 192 -23.63 12.43 56.39
C LEU A 192 -22.74 11.67 55.40
N GLU A 193 -22.60 10.35 55.58
CA GLU A 193 -21.84 9.48 54.67
C GLU A 193 -22.51 9.38 53.30
N GLU A 194 -23.82 9.15 53.26
CA GLU A 194 -24.61 9.16 52.01
C GLU A 194 -24.47 10.50 51.26
N GLY A 195 -24.55 11.63 51.96
CA GLY A 195 -24.34 12.94 51.36
C GLY A 195 -22.92 13.15 50.85
N PHE A 196 -21.90 12.69 51.59
CA PHE A 196 -20.52 12.74 51.14
C PHE A 196 -20.29 11.87 49.89
N LEU A 197 -20.83 10.65 49.85
CA LEU A 197 -20.72 9.77 48.68
C LEU A 197 -21.40 10.39 47.44
N GLN A 198 -22.57 11.02 47.60
CA GLN A 198 -23.21 11.76 46.50
C GLN A 198 -22.35 12.94 46.01
N ASP A 199 -21.69 13.65 46.92
CA ASP A 199 -20.77 14.73 46.54
C ASP A 199 -19.54 14.19 45.79
N VAL A 200 -19.00 13.03 46.19
CA VAL A 200 -17.89 12.33 45.51
C VAL A 200 -18.32 11.91 44.10
N GLU A 201 -19.44 11.19 43.96
CA GLU A 201 -19.97 10.75 42.67
C GLU A 201 -20.19 11.94 41.72
N ARG A 202 -20.66 13.08 42.23
CA ARG A 202 -20.84 14.30 41.43
C ARG A 202 -19.51 14.87 40.95
N ILE A 203 -18.47 14.89 41.80
CA ILE A 203 -17.15 15.42 41.43
C ILE A 203 -16.47 14.49 40.41
N GLU A 204 -16.53 13.18 40.64
CA GLU A 204 -16.01 12.18 39.70
C GLU A 204 -16.74 12.27 38.35
N GLY A 205 -18.08 12.36 38.35
CA GLY A 205 -18.86 12.52 37.13
C GLY A 205 -18.54 13.83 36.38
N TRP A 206 -18.33 14.93 37.10
CA TRP A 206 -17.86 16.18 36.48
C TRP A 206 -16.48 16.03 35.85
N MET A 207 -15.53 15.39 36.54
CA MET A 207 -14.19 15.13 36.00
C MET A 207 -14.25 14.29 34.73
N GLU A 208 -15.00 13.19 34.74
CA GLU A 208 -15.19 12.32 33.56
C GLU A 208 -15.80 13.10 32.38
N GLU A 209 -16.84 13.91 32.62
CA GLU A 209 -17.47 14.73 31.60
C GLU A 209 -16.48 15.73 30.97
N GLN A 210 -15.63 16.39 31.78
CA GLN A 210 -14.62 17.32 31.28
C GLN A 210 -13.55 16.62 30.43
N LEU A 211 -13.11 15.43 30.86
CA LEU A 211 -12.12 14.64 30.14
C LEU A 211 -12.68 14.13 28.81
N ASP A 212 -13.90 13.59 28.82
CA ASP A 212 -14.56 13.08 27.61
C ASP A 212 -14.87 14.20 26.61
N ALA A 213 -15.34 15.35 27.07
CA ALA A 213 -15.58 16.52 26.22
C ALA A 213 -14.29 16.98 25.54
N LYS A 214 -13.18 17.07 26.29
CA LYS A 214 -11.87 17.45 25.73
C LYS A 214 -11.36 16.41 24.73
N ARG A 215 -11.50 15.12 25.05
CA ARG A 215 -11.08 14.02 24.18
C ARG A 215 -11.85 14.03 22.86
N LEU A 216 -13.17 14.23 22.93
CA LEU A 216 -14.03 14.35 21.76
C LEU A 216 -13.59 15.54 20.90
N ALA A 217 -13.40 16.72 21.50
CA ALA A 217 -12.97 17.91 20.78
C ALA A 217 -11.61 17.74 20.07
N GLN A 218 -10.62 17.13 20.72
CA GLN A 218 -9.33 16.82 20.10
C GLN A 218 -9.46 15.81 18.96
N SER A 219 -10.27 14.75 19.14
CA SER A 219 -10.52 13.76 18.11
C SER A 219 -11.18 14.36 16.86
N VAL A 220 -12.20 15.21 17.05
CA VAL A 220 -12.87 15.93 15.95
C VAL A 220 -11.86 16.80 15.21
N ARG A 221 -11.08 17.62 15.93
CA ARG A 221 -10.05 18.48 15.34
C ARG A 221 -9.04 17.70 14.51
N LEU A 222 -8.58 16.54 15.00
CA LEU A 222 -7.62 15.70 14.27
C LEU A 222 -8.26 15.08 13.01
N THR A 223 -9.51 14.62 13.10
CA THR A 223 -10.24 14.09 11.94
C THR A 223 -10.51 15.14 10.87
N GLU A 224 -10.88 16.36 11.26
CA GLU A 224 -11.09 17.49 10.34
C GLU A 224 -9.78 17.90 9.65
N GLN A 225 -8.67 17.99 10.38
CA GLN A 225 -7.38 18.27 9.76
C GLN A 225 -6.95 17.16 8.81
N THR A 226 -7.19 15.91 9.18
CA THR A 226 -6.89 14.76 8.33
C THR A 226 -7.68 14.80 7.03
N SER A 227 -8.99 15.10 7.08
CA SER A 227 -9.82 15.21 5.86
C SER A 227 -9.36 16.38 4.99
N LEU A 228 -9.06 17.54 5.57
CA LEU A 228 -8.52 18.70 4.84
C LEU A 228 -7.22 18.37 4.12
N TYR A 229 -6.28 17.66 4.77
CA TYR A 229 -5.03 17.25 4.12
C TYR A 229 -5.24 16.20 3.02
N GLN A 230 -6.21 15.28 3.19
CA GLN A 230 -6.58 14.33 2.13
C GLN A 230 -7.15 15.05 0.91
N GLU A 231 -8.08 15.99 1.11
CA GLU A 231 -8.64 16.79 0.03
C GLU A 231 -7.58 17.64 -0.67
N ARG A 232 -6.67 18.25 0.10
CA ARG A 232 -5.55 19.02 -0.44
C ARG A 232 -4.58 18.14 -1.25
N ALA A 233 -4.31 16.92 -0.78
CA ALA A 233 -3.49 15.95 -1.51
C ALA A 233 -4.16 15.53 -2.83
N ARG A 234 -5.46 15.23 -2.82
CA ARG A 234 -6.26 14.92 -4.02
C ARG A 234 -6.25 16.06 -5.03
N SER A 235 -6.53 17.28 -4.58
CA SER A 235 -6.54 18.47 -5.44
C SER A 235 -5.17 18.74 -6.05
N LYS A 236 -4.08 18.64 -5.27
CA LYS A 236 -2.72 18.84 -5.80
C LYS A 236 -2.29 17.73 -6.74
N ALA A 237 -2.64 16.47 -6.45
CA ALA A 237 -2.34 15.34 -7.31
C ALA A 237 -3.04 15.47 -8.67
N SER A 238 -4.32 15.85 -8.68
CA SER A 238 -5.08 16.01 -9.92
C SER A 238 -4.52 17.13 -10.79
N VAL A 239 -4.17 18.29 -10.20
CA VAL A 239 -3.55 19.41 -10.93
C VAL A 239 -2.19 19.00 -11.51
N ALA A 240 -1.33 18.36 -10.71
CA ALA A 240 0.00 17.91 -11.17
C ALA A 240 -0.09 16.82 -12.25
N PHE A 241 -1.11 15.96 -12.17
CA PHE A 241 -1.34 14.94 -13.18
C PHE A 241 -1.88 15.52 -14.48
N GLN A 242 -2.82 16.47 -14.42
CA GLN A 242 -3.35 17.14 -15.60
C GLN A 242 -2.27 17.93 -16.35
N SER A 243 -1.38 18.62 -15.63
CA SER A 243 -0.27 19.35 -16.27
C SER A 243 0.70 18.40 -16.99
N THR A 244 1.01 17.25 -16.38
CA THR A 244 1.93 16.26 -16.97
C THR A 244 1.29 15.42 -18.08
N ALA A 245 -0.01 15.14 -17.99
CA ALA A 245 -0.76 14.45 -19.03
C ALA A 245 -0.84 15.30 -20.31
N HIS A 246 -1.05 16.62 -20.17
CA HIS A 246 -1.05 17.55 -21.29
C HIS A 246 0.32 17.58 -22.02
N ASP A 247 1.42 17.54 -21.26
CA ASP A 247 2.78 17.47 -21.81
C ASP A 247 3.08 16.15 -22.53
N PHE A 248 2.47 15.05 -22.09
CA PHE A 248 2.63 13.75 -22.77
C PHE A 248 1.77 13.63 -24.03
N GLU A 249 0.53 14.11 -23.99
CA GLU A 249 -0.38 14.09 -25.14
C GLU A 249 0.13 15.01 -26.27
N SER A 250 0.70 16.17 -25.93
CA SER A 250 1.33 17.06 -26.91
C SER A 250 2.54 16.41 -27.61
N ARG A 251 3.42 15.72 -26.86
CA ARG A 251 4.57 14.99 -27.42
C ARG A 251 4.17 13.81 -28.29
N LEU A 252 3.09 13.10 -27.94
CA LEU A 252 2.57 12.00 -28.76
C LEU A 252 1.99 12.52 -30.08
N ALA A 253 1.25 13.64 -30.05
CA ALA A 253 0.69 14.28 -31.24
C ALA A 253 1.77 14.83 -32.19
N GLU A 254 2.91 15.30 -31.67
CA GLU A 254 4.05 15.72 -32.50
C GLU A 254 4.75 14.54 -33.20
N SER A 255 4.72 13.34 -32.62
CA SER A 255 5.41 12.16 -33.17
C SER A 255 4.62 11.37 -34.22
N SER A 256 3.33 11.66 -34.43
CA SER A 256 2.42 10.82 -35.23
C SER A 256 2.41 11.09 -36.74
N VAL A 257 3.34 11.89 -37.28
CA VAL A 257 3.49 12.05 -38.73
C VAL A 257 4.43 10.96 -39.26
N LEU A 258 3.94 9.72 -39.34
CA LEU A 258 4.60 8.68 -40.13
C LEU A 258 4.16 8.85 -41.60
N PRO A 259 5.08 9.14 -42.55
CA PRO A 259 4.71 9.17 -43.95
C PRO A 259 4.34 7.76 -44.40
N PHE A 260 3.10 7.57 -44.84
CA PHE A 260 2.71 6.34 -45.54
C PHE A 260 3.60 6.20 -46.79
N PRO A 261 4.28 5.05 -47.00
CA PRO A 261 5.08 4.86 -48.20
C PRO A 261 4.12 4.82 -49.40
N GLN A 262 4.19 5.83 -50.27
CA GLN A 262 3.53 5.76 -51.57
C GLN A 262 4.22 4.65 -52.38
N LEU A 263 3.46 3.61 -52.73
CA LEU A 263 3.91 2.54 -53.60
C LEU A 263 4.23 3.12 -55.00
N PRO A 264 5.47 3.01 -55.49
CA PRO A 264 5.80 3.51 -56.83
C PRO A 264 5.20 2.57 -57.89
N THR A 265 4.24 3.07 -58.68
CA THR A 265 3.79 2.42 -59.91
C THR A 265 4.81 2.70 -61.01
N GLY A 266 5.69 1.73 -61.30
CA GLY A 266 6.62 1.77 -62.43
C GLY A 266 6.32 0.67 -63.44
N THR A 267 6.16 1.02 -64.71
CA THR A 267 6.12 0.07 -65.83
C THR A 267 7.54 -0.18 -66.33
N VAL A 268 7.99 -1.44 -66.29
CA VAL A 268 9.29 -1.86 -66.82
C VAL A 268 9.09 -2.52 -68.18
N ARG A 269 9.75 -2.03 -69.23
CA ARG A 269 9.91 -2.73 -70.51
C ARG A 269 11.16 -3.61 -70.43
N LEU A 270 11.00 -4.90 -70.67
CA LEU A 270 12.10 -5.86 -70.78
C LEU A 270 12.43 -6.05 -72.27
N GLU A 271 13.63 -5.65 -72.68
CA GLU A 271 14.15 -5.98 -74.00
C GLU A 271 14.68 -7.42 -74.03
N SER A 272 14.26 -8.16 -75.05
CA SER A 272 14.63 -9.55 -75.31
C SER A 272 16.14 -9.69 -75.52
N THR A 273 16.81 -10.35 -74.58
CA THR A 273 18.16 -10.88 -74.78
C THR A 273 18.12 -12.41 -74.69
N ASN A 274 18.73 -13.05 -75.68
CA ASN A 274 18.70 -14.49 -75.93
C ASN A 274 19.16 -15.34 -74.73
N PRO A 275 18.67 -16.59 -74.59
CA PRO A 275 18.73 -17.35 -73.35
C PRO A 275 19.97 -18.26 -73.30
N SER A 276 21.07 -17.81 -72.70
CA SER A 276 22.13 -18.76 -72.31
C SER A 276 23.03 -18.27 -71.18
N THR A 277 22.47 -17.73 -70.11
CA THR A 277 23.02 -17.86 -68.75
C THR A 277 21.97 -17.30 -67.82
N VAL A 278 21.18 -18.18 -67.21
CA VAL A 278 20.44 -17.79 -66.01
C VAL A 278 21.52 -17.34 -65.02
N PRO A 279 21.53 -16.08 -64.54
CA PRO A 279 22.28 -15.79 -63.34
C PRO A 279 21.58 -16.62 -62.29
N ARG A 280 22.21 -17.73 -61.92
CA ARG A 280 21.91 -18.39 -60.66
C ARG A 280 22.18 -17.29 -59.67
N TRP A 281 21.13 -16.60 -59.23
CA TRP A 281 21.17 -15.89 -57.97
C TRP A 281 21.52 -17.00 -57.01
N GLY A 282 22.83 -17.12 -56.73
CA GLY A 282 23.24 -17.70 -55.49
C GLY A 282 22.42 -16.92 -54.49
N ARG A 283 21.41 -17.58 -53.92
CA ARG A 283 21.20 -17.35 -52.50
C ARG A 283 22.60 -17.57 -51.96
N GLU A 284 23.34 -16.49 -51.72
CA GLU A 284 24.34 -16.56 -50.69
C GLU A 284 23.57 -17.19 -49.55
N PRO A 285 23.90 -18.44 -49.14
CA PRO A 285 23.42 -18.86 -47.85
C PRO A 285 23.87 -17.73 -46.94
N VAL A 286 22.91 -17.12 -46.24
CA VAL A 286 23.24 -16.23 -45.14
C VAL A 286 24.04 -17.11 -44.20
N THR A 287 25.36 -17.12 -44.41
CA THR A 287 26.36 -17.71 -43.55
C THR A 287 26.57 -16.73 -42.41
N SER A 288 25.48 -16.25 -41.82
CA SER A 288 25.49 -16.06 -40.38
C SER A 288 25.40 -17.46 -39.77
N GLN A 289 26.44 -18.27 -39.95
CA GLN A 289 26.84 -19.23 -38.93
C GLN A 289 27.28 -18.37 -37.74
N ARG A 290 26.32 -17.70 -37.09
CA ARG A 290 26.51 -17.27 -35.71
C ARG A 290 26.76 -18.56 -34.95
N ASP A 291 27.82 -18.56 -34.15
CA ASP A 291 28.16 -19.71 -33.35
C ASP A 291 26.88 -20.10 -32.58
N PRO A 292 26.39 -21.34 -32.66
CA PRO A 292 25.15 -21.75 -32.00
C PRO A 292 25.15 -21.43 -30.50
N ARG A 293 26.33 -21.27 -29.89
CA ARG A 293 26.51 -20.78 -28.52
C ARG A 293 26.16 -19.30 -28.35
N GLU A 294 26.53 -18.42 -29.28
CA GLU A 294 26.19 -16.99 -29.22
C GLU A 294 24.69 -16.76 -29.36
N GLU A 295 24.01 -17.56 -30.19
CA GLU A 295 22.56 -17.51 -30.34
C GLU A 295 21.84 -17.98 -29.06
N LEU A 296 22.38 -19.00 -28.39
CA LEU A 296 21.90 -19.49 -27.11
C LEU A 296 22.04 -18.45 -25.99
N ASP A 297 23.21 -17.79 -25.90
CA ASP A 297 23.46 -16.73 -24.92
C ASP A 297 22.55 -15.51 -25.17
N HIS A 298 22.32 -15.19 -26.45
CA HIS A 298 21.39 -14.14 -26.83
C HIS A 298 19.95 -14.47 -26.40
N ASP A 299 19.46 -15.67 -26.71
CA ASP A 299 18.13 -16.14 -26.32
C ASP A 299 17.98 -16.19 -24.79
N LEU A 300 19.01 -16.63 -24.06
CA LEU A 300 19.06 -16.66 -22.60
C LEU A 300 18.93 -15.25 -21.99
N SER A 301 19.65 -14.28 -22.57
CA SER A 301 19.62 -12.89 -22.10
C SER A 301 18.23 -12.25 -22.28
N ILE A 302 17.54 -12.57 -23.38
CA ILE A 302 16.18 -12.10 -23.65
C ILE A 302 15.22 -12.73 -22.65
N TRP A 303 15.28 -14.05 -22.47
CA TRP A 303 14.42 -14.77 -21.55
C TRP A 303 14.55 -14.25 -20.10
N ALA A 304 15.78 -14.06 -19.62
CA ALA A 304 16.03 -13.56 -18.27
C ALA A 304 15.50 -12.14 -18.07
N ARG A 305 15.68 -11.25 -19.07
CA ARG A 305 15.15 -9.88 -19.02
C ARG A 305 13.63 -9.85 -19.02
N LEU A 306 12.98 -10.67 -19.85
CA LEU A 306 11.51 -10.74 -19.90
C LEU A 306 10.89 -11.25 -18.60
N ARG A 307 11.59 -12.14 -17.89
CA ARG A 307 11.11 -12.73 -16.63
C ARG A 307 11.62 -12.01 -15.37
N GLY A 308 12.45 -10.99 -15.53
CA GLY A 308 13.05 -10.26 -14.40
C GLY A 308 14.03 -11.08 -13.56
N PHE A 309 14.67 -12.10 -14.16
CA PHE A 309 15.63 -12.97 -13.49
C PHE A 309 17.06 -12.43 -13.58
N ARG A 310 17.85 -12.71 -12.55
CA ARG A 310 19.30 -12.50 -12.56
C ARG A 310 20.00 -13.82 -12.90
N LEU A 311 20.68 -13.88 -14.03
CA LEU A 311 21.44 -15.06 -14.44
C LEU A 311 22.68 -15.22 -13.54
N VAL A 312 22.88 -16.43 -13.01
CA VAL A 312 24.09 -16.83 -12.28
C VAL A 312 24.78 -17.97 -13.02
N SER A 313 26.11 -17.99 -13.01
CA SER A 313 26.92 -18.99 -13.72
C SER A 313 27.12 -20.28 -12.94
N ASN A 314 26.72 -20.31 -11.66
CA ASN A 314 26.94 -21.43 -10.76
C ASN A 314 25.59 -22.03 -10.30
N PRO A 315 25.37 -23.35 -10.43
CA PRO A 315 24.13 -24.00 -10.01
C PRO A 315 23.86 -23.90 -8.50
N ARG A 316 24.86 -23.53 -7.69
CA ARG A 316 24.70 -23.33 -6.24
C ARG A 316 24.21 -21.93 -5.86
N GLU A 317 24.19 -20.99 -6.81
CA GLU A 317 23.90 -19.57 -6.56
C GLU A 317 22.47 -19.17 -6.98
N GLY A 318 21.70 -20.09 -7.56
CA GLY A 318 20.35 -19.82 -8.05
C GLY A 318 19.55 -21.09 -8.32
N ARG A 319 18.23 -20.93 -8.50
CA ARG A 319 17.35 -22.03 -8.89
C ARG A 319 17.70 -22.51 -10.30
N ASN A 320 17.77 -23.82 -10.51
CA ASN A 320 17.92 -24.39 -11.85
C ASN A 320 16.63 -24.19 -12.65
N ALA A 321 16.68 -23.42 -13.74
CA ALA A 321 15.55 -23.17 -14.62
C ALA A 321 15.81 -23.62 -16.07
N THR A 322 16.70 -24.59 -16.24
CA THR A 322 17.09 -25.10 -17.57
C THR A 322 15.87 -25.61 -18.36
N THR A 323 14.91 -26.26 -17.70
CA THR A 323 13.68 -26.75 -18.33
C THR A 323 12.73 -25.62 -18.75
N GLU A 324 12.57 -24.60 -17.90
CA GLU A 324 11.73 -23.42 -18.21
C GLU A 324 12.28 -22.63 -19.41
N PHE A 325 13.60 -22.50 -19.50
CA PHE A 325 14.26 -21.87 -20.64
C PHE A 325 14.04 -22.67 -21.94
N LEU A 326 14.11 -24.00 -21.88
CA LEU A 326 13.88 -24.88 -23.03
C LEU A 326 12.45 -24.80 -23.56
N GLU A 327 11.45 -24.79 -22.68
CA GLU A 327 10.03 -24.67 -23.07
C GLU A 327 9.73 -23.32 -23.72
N TRP A 328 10.24 -22.23 -23.15
CA TRP A 328 10.11 -20.90 -23.72
C TRP A 328 10.77 -20.79 -25.10
N ARG A 329 11.95 -21.40 -25.29
CA ARG A 329 12.63 -21.39 -26.58
C ARG A 329 11.85 -22.17 -27.65
N LYS A 330 11.20 -23.28 -27.27
CA LYS A 330 10.30 -24.04 -28.16
C LYS A 330 9.07 -23.22 -28.58
N SER A 331 8.41 -22.53 -27.64
CA SER A 331 7.21 -21.72 -27.94
C SER A 331 7.50 -20.47 -28.78
N ARG A 332 8.75 -19.99 -28.81
CA ARG A 332 9.16 -18.84 -29.64
C ARG A 332 9.48 -19.24 -31.08
N ARG A 333 9.91 -20.48 -31.33
CA ARG A 333 10.31 -20.97 -32.67
C ARG A 333 9.18 -21.68 -33.41
N LEU A 334 8.30 -22.36 -32.68
CA LEU A 334 7.01 -22.82 -33.20
C LEU A 334 6.03 -21.66 -32.99
N GLY A 335 5.89 -20.76 -33.96
CA GLY A 335 4.78 -19.79 -33.94
C GLY A 335 3.44 -20.53 -33.85
N PRO A 336 2.34 -19.88 -33.41
CA PRO A 336 1.01 -20.45 -33.54
C PRO A 336 0.68 -20.81 -34.99
#